data_AF-A0A965PC62-F1
#
_entry.id   AF-A0A965PC62-F1
#
_cell.length_a   1.000
_cell.length_b   1.000
_cell.length_c   1.000
_cell.angle_alpha   90.00
_cell.angle_beta   90.00
_cell.angle_gamma   90.00
#
_symmetry.space_group_name_H-M   'P 1'
#
loop_
_entity.id
_entity.type
_entity.pdbx_description
1 polymer ?
#
loop_
_entity_poly.entity_id
_entity_poly.type
_entity_poly.pdbx_seq_one_letter_code
_entity_poly.pdbx_strand_id
1 'polypeptide(L)' 'MITGGNIERFRLITLRAALKLEIAGMHRRGRSAATIIREILGTQTRGRTKLLAEFDARLREAGILE' A
#
# COMPACT_ATOMS: atom_id res chain seq x y z
N MET A 1 12.41 -5.45 -19.99
CA MET A 1 11.70 -4.19 -20.28
C MET A 1 10.57 -4.06 -19.27
N ILE A 2 10.53 -2.99 -18.46
CA ILE A 2 9.41 -2.77 -17.53
C ILE A 2 8.27 -2.13 -18.34
N THR A 3 7.17 -2.84 -18.53
CA THR A 3 5.95 -2.31 -19.17
C THR A 3 5.18 -1.44 -18.17
N GLY A 4 4.30 -0.54 -18.64
CA GLY A 4 3.54 0.36 -17.75
C GLY A 4 2.73 -0.36 -16.67
N GLY A 5 2.13 -1.52 -16.98
CA GLY A 5 1.45 -2.36 -16.01
C GLY A 5 2.38 -2.94 -14.94
N ASN A 6 3.63 -3.24 -15.29
CA ASN A 6 4.63 -3.69 -14.32
C ASN A 6 5.01 -2.55 -13.37
N ILE A 7 5.12 -1.31 -13.85
CA ILE A 7 5.45 -0.14 -13.01
C ILE A 7 4.42 0.04 -11.90
N GLU A 8 3.13 0.03 -12.25
CA GLU A 8 2.07 0.25 -11.27
C GLU A 8 2.01 -0.88 -10.24
N ARG A 9 2.18 -2.13 -10.70
CA ARG A 9 2.32 -3.29 -9.81
C ARG A 9 3.44 -3.11 -8.80
N PHE A 10 4.63 -2.71 -9.27
CA PHE A 10 5.76 -2.46 -8.38
C PHE A 10 5.49 -1.32 -7.40
N ARG A 11 4.88 -0.21 -7.85
CA ARG A 11 4.51 0.91 -6.98
C ARG A 11 3.59 0.47 -5.84
N LEU A 12 2.57 -0.32 -6.14
CA LEU A 12 1.63 -0.83 -5.14
C LEU A 12 2.31 -1.77 -4.14
N ILE A 13 3.19 -2.66 -4.61
CA ILE A 13 3.99 -3.53 -3.73
C ILE A 13 4.92 -2.70 -2.83
N THR A 14 5.57 -1.67 -3.38
CA THR A 14 6.44 -0.77 -2.60
C THR A 14 5.65 -0.01 -1.54
N LEU A 15 4.45 0.49 -1.88
CA LEU A 15 3.56 1.14 -0.91
C LEU A 15 3.15 0.20 0.22
N ARG A 16 2.85 -1.07 -0.11
CA ARG A 16 2.56 -2.10 0.89
C ARG A 16 3.73 -2.30 1.84
N ALA A 17 4.95 -2.43 1.31
CA ALA A 17 6.15 -2.57 2.13
C ALA A 17 6.38 -1.33 3.00
N ALA A 18 6.20 -0.13 2.46
CA ALA A 18 6.32 1.11 3.22
C ALA A 18 5.29 1.20 4.37
N LEU A 19 4.05 0.74 4.16
CA LEU A 19 3.05 0.68 5.23
C LEU A 19 3.46 -0.30 6.34
N LYS A 20 4.06 -1.45 5.99
CA LYS A 20 4.61 -2.39 6.98
C LYS A 20 5.73 -1.75 7.82
N LEU A 21 6.60 -0.99 7.18
CA LEU A 21 7.65 -0.23 7.88
C LEU A 21 7.05 0.78 8.86
N GLU A 22 6.02 1.52 8.45
CA GLU A 22 5.33 2.45 9.34
C GLU A 22 4.64 1.76 10.53
N ILE A 23 4.08 0.57 10.34
CA ILE A 23 3.51 -0.23 11.44
C ILE A 23 4.59 -0.59 12.46
N ALA A 24 5.80 -0.89 11.98
CA ALA A 24 6.97 -1.17 12.83
C ALA A 24 7.62 0.11 13.43
N GLY A 25 7.01 1.28 13.27
CA GLY A 25 7.51 2.56 13.78
C GLY A 25 8.57 3.24 12.90
N MET A 26 8.90 2.65 11.75
CA MET A 26 9.84 3.23 10.78
C MET A 26 9.10 4.19 9.86
N HIS A 27 8.91 5.42 10.33
CA HIS A 27 8.23 6.47 9.58
C HIS A 27 9.21 7.22 8.67
N ARG A 28 8.76 7.54 7.45
CA ARG A 28 9.48 8.46 6.58
C ARG A 28 9.18 9.92 6.97
N ARG A 29 10.11 10.82 6.64
CA ARG A 29 9.81 12.27 6.67
C ARG A 29 8.86 12.60 5.50
N GLY A 30 7.76 13.30 5.80
CA GLY A 30 6.74 13.69 4.83
C GLY A 30 5.47 12.83 4.85
N ARG A 31 4.75 12.79 3.72
CA ARG A 31 3.41 12.17 3.62
C ARG A 31 3.45 10.66 3.88
N SER A 32 2.68 10.16 4.85
CA SER A 32 2.69 8.74 5.20
C SER A 32 2.22 7.82 4.06
N ALA A 33 2.76 6.61 3.97
CA ALA A 33 2.28 5.54 3.10
C ALA A 33 0.82 5.22 3.40
N ALA A 34 0.42 5.26 4.68
CA ALA A 34 -0.98 5.09 5.07
C ALA A 34 -1.90 6.15 4.45
N THR A 35 -1.48 7.41 4.39
CA THR A 35 -2.24 8.49 3.75
C THR A 35 -2.38 8.25 2.25
N ILE A 36 -1.30 7.88 1.58
CA ILE A 36 -1.31 7.61 0.13
C ILE A 36 -2.24 6.43 -0.19
N ILE A 37 -2.15 5.34 0.58
CA ILE A 37 -2.99 4.15 0.37
C ILE A 37 -4.47 4.48 0.59
N ARG A 38 -4.82 5.31 1.59
CA ARG A 38 -6.22 5.74 1.80
C ARG A 38 -6.80 6.45 0.60
N GLU A 39 -6.01 7.31 -0.03
CA GLU A 39 -6.44 8.06 -1.21
C GLU A 39 -6.59 7.15 -2.41
N ILE A 40 -5.64 6.23 -2.61
CA ILE A 40 -5.72 5.22 -3.68
C ILE A 40 -6.97 4.35 -3.52
N LEU A 41 -7.28 3.94 -2.29
CA LEU A 41 -8.44 3.07 -2.00
C LEU A 41 -9.76 3.84 -1.84
N GLY A 42 -9.73 5.17 -1.70
CA GLY A 42 -10.90 5.97 -1.32
C GLY A 42 -11.47 5.62 0.07
N THR A 43 -10.64 5.08 0.98
CA THR A 43 -11.08 4.49 2.26
C THR A 43 -10.78 5.35 3.47
N GLN A 44 -11.63 5.25 4.49
CA GLN A 44 -11.48 5.92 5.80
C GLN A 44 -10.95 4.96 6.90
N THR A 45 -10.55 3.73 6.56
CA THR A 45 -10.17 2.65 7.51
C THR A 45 -9.12 3.04 8.53
N ARG A 46 -9.52 3.39 9.75
CA ARG A 46 -8.59 3.84 10.79
C ARG A 46 -7.67 2.71 11.27
N GLY A 47 -6.43 3.07 11.60
CA GLY A 47 -5.41 2.12 12.06
C GLY A 47 -4.62 1.49 10.91
N ARG A 48 -3.29 1.47 11.03
CA ARG A 48 -2.39 1.03 9.96
C ARG A 48 -2.47 -0.47 9.70
N THR A 49 -2.63 -1.29 10.73
CA THR A 49 -2.78 -2.76 10.59
C THR A 49 -4.06 -3.13 9.84
N LYS A 50 -5.18 -2.47 10.15
CA LYS A 50 -6.45 -2.67 9.43
C LYS A 50 -6.35 -2.20 7.98
N LEU A 51 -5.73 -1.04 7.75
CA LEU A 51 -5.48 -0.53 6.40
C LEU A 51 -4.59 -1.46 5.58
N LEU A 52 -3.58 -2.10 6.20
CA LEU A 52 -2.73 -3.08 5.52
C LEU A 52 -3.54 -4.32 5.10
N ALA A 53 -4.43 -4.81 5.96
CA ALA A 53 -5.28 -5.96 5.64
C ALA A 53 -6.23 -5.66 4.47
N GLU A 54 -6.86 -4.47 4.48
CA GLU A 54 -7.70 -4.00 3.38
C GLU A 54 -6.90 -3.85 2.09
N PHE A 55 -5.72 -3.24 2.16
CA PHE A 55 -4.86 -3.07 0.98
C PHE A 55 -4.40 -4.43 0.43
N ASP A 56 -4.01 -5.38 1.29
CA ASP A 56 -3.66 -6.73 0.86
C ASP A 56 -4.83 -7.45 0.18
N ALA A 57 -6.07 -7.28 0.65
CA ALA A 57 -7.25 -7.82 -0.01
C ALA A 57 -7.42 -7.23 -1.43
N ARG A 58 -7.31 -5.91 -1.57
CA ARG A 58 -7.40 -5.23 -2.86
C ARG A 58 -6.31 -5.65 -3.85
N LEU A 59 -5.10 -5.88 -3.36
CA LEU A 59 -4.00 -6.37 -4.22
C LEU A 59 -4.22 -7.82 -4.66
N ARG A 60 -4.85 -8.67 -3.84
CA ARG A 60 -5.26 -10.02 -4.26
C ARG A 60 -6.40 -10.01 -5.26
N GLU A 61 -7.42 -9.18 -5.03
CA GLU A 61 -8.51 -8.96 -5.99
C GLU A 61 -7.97 -8.51 -7.36
N ALA A 62 -6.93 -7.68 -7.37
CA ALA A 62 -6.24 -7.22 -8.58
C ALA A 62 -5.23 -8.24 -9.16
N GLY A 63 -5.07 -9.42 -8.56
CA GLY A 63 -4.10 -10.44 -8.98
C GLY A 63 -2.63 -9.99 -8.86
N ILE A 64 -2.33 -9.05 -7.97
CA ILE A 64 -0.97 -8.54 -7.71
C ILE A 64 -0.27 -9.36 -6.63
N LEU A 65 -1.00 -9.74 -5.58
CA LEU A 65 -0.55 -10.66 -4.54
C LEU A 65 -1.18 -12.04 -4.74
N GLU A 66 -0.45 -13.06 -4.29
CA GLU A 66 -0.94 -14.43 -4.13
C GLU A 66 -1.82 -14.60 -2.88
#